data_AF-K6WUZ7-F1
#
_entry.id   AF-K6WUZ7-F1
#
_cell.length_a   1.000
_cell.length_b   1.000
_cell.length_c   1.000
_cell.angle_alpha   90.00
_cell.angle_beta   90.00
_cell.angle_gamma   90.00
#
_symmetry.space_group_name_H-M   'P 1'
#
loop_
_entity.id
_entity.type
_entity.pdbx_description
1 polymer ?
#
loop_
_entity_poly.entity_id
_entity_poly.type
_entity_poly.pdbx_seq_one_letter_code
_entity_poly.pdbx_strand_id
1 'polypeptide(L)'
;MPWSAPVPEDVTSARFALWRANASPGTAPIEEIRAGLCLLDAARSDLETLETALLFVARTEGMTWPQIADELRVRSPQAAQQRLRRAEARTGSADSVAADDTAADDIAAGAGTAGQWAALSDTQDRAPGRSA
;
A
#
# COMPACT_ATOMS: atom_id res chain seq x y z
N MET A 1 13.81 -14.08 22.37
CA MET A 1 12.90 -15.08 22.98
C MET A 1 12.55 -16.12 21.91
N PRO A 2 12.74 -17.43 22.16
CA PRO A 2 12.67 -18.48 21.12
C PRO A 2 11.25 -18.83 20.64
N TRP A 3 10.21 -18.25 21.24
CA TRP A 3 8.81 -18.48 20.84
C TRP A 3 8.33 -17.53 19.72
N SER A 4 9.10 -16.47 19.43
CA SER A 4 8.86 -15.63 18.27
C SER A 4 9.61 -16.22 17.08
N ALA A 5 9.08 -17.34 16.56
CA ALA A 5 9.40 -17.68 15.19
C ALA A 5 8.82 -16.56 14.31
N PRO A 6 9.53 -16.10 13.26
CA PRO A 6 8.94 -15.15 12.33
C PRO A 6 7.64 -15.73 11.79
N VAL A 7 6.56 -14.96 11.89
CA VAL A 7 5.26 -15.37 11.34
C VAL A 7 5.46 -15.54 9.83
N PRO A 8 5.14 -16.72 9.25
CA PRO A 8 5.23 -16.90 7.81
C PRO A 8 4.37 -15.85 7.10
N GLU A 9 4.88 -15.31 6.00
CA GLU A 9 4.11 -14.41 5.13
C GLU A 9 2.77 -15.04 4.74
N ASP A 10 1.71 -14.22 4.62
CA ASP A 10 0.35 -14.70 4.37
C ASP A 10 0.25 -15.52 3.08
N VAL A 11 1.05 -15.19 2.06
CA VAL A 11 1.19 -15.99 0.82
C VAL A 11 1.67 -17.41 1.11
N THR A 12 2.66 -17.55 2.01
CA THR A 12 3.22 -18.85 2.39
C THR A 12 2.21 -19.67 3.16
N SER A 13 1.50 -19.05 4.09
CA SER A 13 0.42 -19.68 4.86
C SER A 13 -0.73 -20.14 3.96
N ALA A 14 -1.15 -19.32 3.00
CA ALA A 14 -2.17 -19.69 2.00
C ALA A 14 -1.72 -20.86 1.11
N ARG A 15 -0.45 -20.86 0.66
CA ARG A 15 0.14 -22.00 -0.09
C ARG A 15 0.15 -23.28 0.75
N PHE A 16 0.48 -23.18 2.03
CA PHE A 16 0.49 -24.33 2.93
C PHE A 16 -0.92 -24.92 3.11
N ALA A 17 -1.94 -24.08 3.30
CA ALA A 17 -3.34 -24.53 3.35
C ALA A 17 -3.76 -25.26 2.06
N LEU A 18 -3.38 -24.73 0.89
CA LEU A 18 -3.64 -25.39 -0.39
C LEU A 18 -2.91 -26.74 -0.53
N TRP A 19 -1.64 -26.79 -0.15
CA TRP A 19 -0.85 -28.03 -0.17
C TRP A 19 -1.47 -29.10 0.73
N ARG A 20 -1.87 -28.73 1.96
CA ARG A 20 -2.60 -29.59 2.90
C ARG A 20 -3.90 -30.13 2.31
N ALA A 21 -4.70 -29.26 1.69
CA ALA A 21 -5.95 -29.66 1.07
C ALA A 21 -5.76 -30.65 -0.09
N ASN A 22 -4.70 -30.47 -0.89
CA ASN A 22 -4.37 -31.36 -2.00
C ASN A 22 -3.83 -32.72 -1.55
N ALA A 23 -3.21 -32.82 -0.36
CA ALA A 23 -2.73 -34.08 0.19
C ALA A 23 -3.87 -35.03 0.63
N SER A 24 -5.09 -34.51 0.82
CA SER A 24 -6.26 -35.31 1.24
C SER A 24 -7.55 -34.80 0.57
N PRO A 25 -7.69 -34.99 -0.76
CA PRO A 25 -8.84 -34.47 -1.51
C PRO A 25 -10.16 -35.03 -0.97
N GLY A 26 -11.15 -34.15 -0.78
CA GLY A 26 -12.48 -34.51 -0.27
C GLY A 26 -12.55 -34.77 1.24
N THR A 27 -11.41 -34.76 1.95
CA THR A 27 -11.34 -34.95 3.42
C THR A 27 -10.61 -33.80 4.12
N ALA A 28 -10.17 -32.79 3.36
CA ALA A 28 -9.56 -31.59 3.90
C ALA A 28 -10.56 -30.82 4.81
N PRO A 29 -10.13 -30.36 5.99
CA PRO A 29 -10.95 -29.54 6.87
C PRO A 29 -11.38 -28.23 6.20
N ILE A 30 -12.68 -27.93 6.19
CA ILE A 30 -13.24 -26.75 5.50
C ILE A 30 -12.74 -25.43 6.11
N GLU A 31 -12.43 -25.45 7.41
CA GLU A 31 -11.86 -24.34 8.15
C GLU A 31 -10.45 -23.97 7.68
N GLU A 32 -9.60 -24.94 7.29
CA GLU A 32 -8.28 -24.65 6.71
C GLU A 32 -8.43 -23.97 5.35
N ILE A 33 -9.40 -24.39 4.53
CA ILE A 33 -9.70 -23.76 3.24
C ILE A 33 -10.20 -22.34 3.44
N ARG A 34 -11.13 -22.13 4.37
CA ARG A 34 -11.65 -20.78 4.71
C ARG A 34 -10.55 -19.87 5.21
N ALA A 35 -9.69 -20.36 6.12
CA ALA A 35 -8.54 -19.61 6.61
C ALA A 35 -7.61 -19.20 5.45
N GLY A 36 -7.26 -20.15 4.57
CA GLY A 36 -6.46 -19.87 3.38
C GLY A 36 -7.09 -18.82 2.45
N LEU A 37 -8.42 -18.85 2.27
CA LEU A 37 -9.13 -17.84 1.48
C LEU A 37 -9.12 -16.45 2.14
N CYS A 38 -9.30 -16.38 3.47
CA CYS A 38 -9.19 -15.11 4.21
C CYS A 38 -7.79 -14.51 4.10
N LEU A 39 -6.74 -15.34 4.10
CA LEU A 39 -5.36 -14.89 3.96
C LEU A 39 -5.05 -14.31 2.57
N LEU A 40 -5.85 -14.61 1.53
CA LEU A 40 -5.62 -14.05 0.19
C LEU A 40 -5.77 -12.53 0.16
N ASP A 41 -6.65 -11.97 0.99
CA ASP A 41 -6.86 -10.53 1.01
C ASP A 41 -5.67 -9.82 1.66
N ALA A 42 -5.21 -10.34 2.79
CA ALA A 42 -4.03 -9.84 3.47
C ALA A 42 -2.76 -9.99 2.60
N ALA A 43 -2.56 -11.14 1.97
CA ALA A 43 -1.47 -11.36 1.01
C ALA A 43 -1.47 -10.38 -0.18
N ARG A 44 -2.66 -9.98 -0.68
CA ARG A 44 -2.77 -8.97 -1.74
C ARG A 44 -2.42 -7.59 -1.20
N SER A 45 -2.85 -7.26 0.01
CA SER A 45 -2.51 -6.01 0.68
C SER A 45 -0.99 -5.87 0.88
N ASP A 46 -0.33 -6.94 1.30
CA ASP A 46 1.14 -7.00 1.45
C ASP A 46 1.84 -6.75 0.11
N LEU A 47 1.38 -7.41 -0.96
CA LEU A 47 1.94 -7.23 -2.31
C LEU A 47 1.73 -5.80 -2.82
N GLU A 48 0.56 -5.20 -2.60
CA GLU A 48 0.30 -3.81 -2.96
C GLU A 48 1.17 -2.82 -2.17
N THR A 49 1.45 -3.13 -0.90
CA THR A 49 2.37 -2.35 -0.05
C THR A 49 3.79 -2.43 -0.59
N LEU A 50 4.26 -3.63 -0.97
CA LEU A 50 5.56 -3.82 -1.59
C LEU A 50 5.67 -3.13 -2.96
N GLU A 51 4.63 -3.22 -3.81
CA GLU A 51 4.58 -2.51 -5.09
C GLU A 51 4.71 -0.99 -4.85
N THR A 52 4.02 -0.45 -3.86
CA THR A 52 4.08 0.99 -3.52
C THR A 52 5.47 1.41 -3.07
N ALA A 53 6.09 0.65 -2.16
CA ALA A 53 7.45 0.91 -1.70
C ALA A 53 8.46 0.86 -2.85
N LEU A 54 8.35 -0.15 -3.72
CA LEU A 54 9.19 -0.27 -4.92
C LEU A 54 8.99 0.90 -5.89
N LEU A 55 7.75 1.37 -6.08
CA LEU A 55 7.48 2.55 -6.91
C LEU A 55 8.14 3.80 -6.33
N PHE A 56 8.09 3.98 -5.01
CA PHE A 56 8.76 5.09 -4.36
C PHE A 56 10.28 5.01 -4.58
N VAL A 57 10.89 3.85 -4.32
CA VAL A 57 12.32 3.62 -4.54
C VAL A 57 12.70 3.84 -6.01
N ALA A 58 11.93 3.30 -6.96
CA ALA A 58 12.18 3.52 -8.39
C ALA A 58 12.18 5.02 -8.75
N ARG A 59 11.29 5.80 -8.14
CA ARG A 59 11.23 7.25 -8.34
C ARG A 59 12.38 7.98 -7.67
N THR A 60 12.85 7.55 -6.50
CA THR A 60 14.05 8.14 -5.85
C THR A 60 15.32 7.84 -6.63
N GLU A 61 15.41 6.65 -7.25
CA GLU A 61 16.51 6.26 -8.15
C GLU A 61 16.40 6.90 -9.56
N GLY A 62 15.40 7.75 -9.79
CA GLY A 62 15.27 8.53 -11.03
C GLY A 62 14.63 7.79 -12.20
N MET A 63 14.08 6.58 -12.02
CA MET A 63 13.39 5.86 -13.10
C MET A 63 12.19 6.66 -13.60
N THR A 64 12.09 6.83 -14.92
CA THR A 64 10.98 7.56 -15.55
C THR A 64 9.70 6.73 -15.55
N TRP A 65 8.54 7.40 -15.61
CA TRP A 65 7.24 6.72 -15.67
C TRP A 65 7.07 5.75 -16.84
N PRO A 66 7.61 6.00 -18.05
CA PRO A 66 7.64 5.00 -19.12
C PRO A 66 8.43 3.74 -18.75
N GLN A 67 9.64 3.88 -18.21
CA GLN A 67 10.45 2.72 -17.78
C GLN A 67 9.72 1.90 -16.71
N ILE A 68 9.10 2.58 -15.72
CA ILE A 68 8.29 1.92 -14.70
C ILE A 68 7.09 1.20 -15.33
N ALA A 69 6.42 1.81 -16.31
CA ALA A 69 5.27 1.19 -16.97
C ALA A 69 5.65 -0.09 -17.74
N ASP A 70 6.81 -0.08 -18.40
CA ASP A 70 7.36 -1.23 -19.10
C ASP A 70 7.66 -2.39 -18.11
N GLU A 71 8.31 -2.09 -16.97
CA GLU A 71 8.63 -3.09 -15.94
C GLU A 71 7.37 -3.65 -15.24
N LEU A 72 6.38 -2.80 -14.94
CA LEU A 72 5.09 -3.21 -14.39
C LEU A 72 4.18 -3.90 -15.42
N ARG A 73 4.57 -3.91 -16.71
CA ARG A 73 3.78 -4.42 -17.85
C ARG A 73 2.39 -3.78 -17.95
N VAL A 74 2.30 -2.48 -17.70
CA VAL A 74 1.06 -1.71 -17.89
C VAL A 74 1.07 -0.97 -19.21
N ARG A 75 -0.13 -0.71 -19.76
CA ARG A 75 -0.29 -0.20 -21.14
C ARG A 75 0.15 1.25 -21.31
N SER A 76 0.40 2.00 -20.23
CA SER A 76 0.79 3.40 -20.31
C SER A 76 1.50 3.91 -19.04
N PRO A 77 2.32 4.96 -19.16
CA PRO A 77 2.90 5.67 -18.01
C PRO A 77 1.84 6.20 -17.03
N GLN A 78 0.68 6.61 -17.55
CA GLN A 78 -0.42 7.10 -16.72
C GLN A 78 -1.00 6.00 -15.83
N ALA A 79 -1.06 4.75 -16.30
CA ALA A 79 -1.51 3.63 -15.49
C ALA A 79 -0.59 3.39 -14.29
N ALA A 80 0.74 3.54 -14.47
CA ALA A 80 1.70 3.46 -13.37
C ALA A 80 1.51 4.60 -12.37
N GLN A 81 1.36 5.85 -12.83
CA GLN A 81 1.08 7.00 -11.96
C GLN A 81 -0.23 6.85 -11.18
N GLN A 82 -1.27 6.29 -11.81
CA GLN A 82 -2.53 6.02 -11.13
C GLN A 82 -2.42 4.94 -10.06
N ARG A 83 -1.53 3.95 -10.19
CA ARG A 83 -1.26 2.99 -9.12
C ARG A 83 -0.63 3.67 -7.91
N LEU A 84 0.40 4.51 -8.12
CA LEU A 84 1.02 5.26 -7.03
C LEU A 84 0.02 6.16 -6.31
N ARG A 85 -0.78 6.95 -7.05
CA ARG A 85 -1.82 7.82 -6.45
C ARG A 85 -2.85 7.05 -5.62
N ARG A 86 -3.24 5.86 -6.07
CA ARG A 86 -4.15 5.00 -5.30
C ARG A 86 -3.52 4.51 -4.00
N ALA A 87 -2.22 4.24 -4.00
CA ALA A 87 -1.50 3.84 -2.80
C ALA A 87 -1.31 5.01 -1.81
N GLU A 88 -0.98 6.19 -2.32
CA GLU A 88 -0.89 7.42 -1.52
C GLU A 88 -2.23 7.75 -0.84
N ALA A 89 -3.35 7.64 -1.59
CA ALA A 89 -4.68 7.88 -1.05
C ALA A 89 -5.01 6.93 0.12
N ARG A 90 -4.65 5.64 0.03
CA ARG A 90 -4.88 4.68 1.13
C ARG A 90 -4.03 4.97 2.36
N THR A 91 -2.77 5.36 2.16
CA THR A 91 -1.87 5.67 3.28
C THR A 91 -2.35 6.94 4.00
N GLY A 92 -2.78 7.96 3.24
CA GLY A 92 -3.39 9.17 3.80
C GLY A 92 -4.71 8.90 4.53
N SER A 93 -5.53 7.94 4.07
CA SER A 93 -6.73 7.51 4.79
C SER A 93 -6.42 6.81 6.11
N ALA A 94 -5.38 5.96 6.15
CA ALA A 94 -4.97 5.28 7.39
C ALA A 94 -4.49 6.27 8.47
N ASP A 95 -3.72 7.30 8.07
CA ASP A 95 -3.28 8.37 8.97
C ASP A 95 -4.46 9.23 9.46
N SER A 96 -5.45 9.48 8.60
CA SER A 96 -6.66 10.22 9.00
C SER A 96 -7.57 9.48 9.99
N VAL A 97 -7.63 8.14 9.95
CA VAL A 97 -8.41 7.35 10.92
C VAL A 97 -7.73 7.32 12.30
N ALA A 98 -6.39 7.26 12.34
CA ALA A 98 -5.64 7.36 13.59
C ALA A 98 -5.72 8.76 14.23
N ALA A 99 -5.82 9.82 13.40
CA ALA A 99 -6.03 11.18 13.87
C ALA A 99 -7.45 11.41 14.45
N ASP A 100 -8.48 10.74 13.92
CA ASP A 100 -9.86 10.86 14.40
C ASP A 100 -10.06 10.18 15.78
N ASP A 101 -9.41 9.03 16.02
CA ASP A 101 -9.43 8.34 17.32
C ASP A 101 -8.64 9.09 18.42
N THR A 102 -7.62 9.88 18.04
CA THR A 102 -6.82 10.68 19.01
C THR A 102 -7.54 11.99 19.38
N ALA A 103 -8.35 12.55 18.46
CA ALA A 103 -9.10 13.78 18.70
C ALA A 103 -10.24 13.64 19.74
N ALA A 104 -10.67 12.41 20.04
CA ALA A 104 -11.68 12.13 21.06
C ALA A 104 -11.14 12.32 22.51
N ASP A 105 -9.83 12.21 22.74
CA ASP A 105 -9.22 12.40 24.07
C ASP A 105 -8.69 13.84 24.30
N ASP A 106 -8.43 14.62 23.24
CA ASP A 106 -7.74 15.92 23.33
C ASP A 106 -8.65 17.18 23.29
N ILE A 107 -9.98 17.05 23.22
CA ILE A 107 -10.91 18.21 23.43
C ILE A 107 -10.90 18.71 24.89
N ALA A 108 -10.10 18.07 25.76
CA ALA A 108 -9.80 18.53 27.10
C ALA A 108 -8.48 19.30 27.26
N ALA A 109 -7.82 19.85 26.21
CA ALA A 109 -6.83 20.93 26.39
C ALA A 109 -6.38 21.63 25.09
N GLY A 110 -6.75 22.90 24.92
CA GLY A 110 -5.83 23.97 24.49
C GLY A 110 -5.31 24.01 23.03
N ALA A 111 -6.00 24.79 22.20
CA ALA A 111 -5.51 25.68 21.15
C ALA A 111 -4.07 25.52 20.55
N GLY A 112 -4.05 25.24 19.24
CA GLY A 112 -3.18 25.95 18.29
C GLY A 112 -2.01 25.16 17.70
N THR A 113 -2.12 24.76 16.43
CA THR A 113 -1.15 24.89 15.31
C THR A 113 -1.24 23.70 14.34
N ALA A 114 -1.93 23.90 13.21
CA ALA A 114 -1.77 23.07 12.02
C ALA A 114 -2.08 23.89 10.75
N GLY A 115 -1.37 25.01 10.58
CA GLY A 115 -1.50 25.93 9.44
C GLY A 115 -0.31 25.91 8.47
N GLN A 116 0.55 24.89 8.46
CA GLN A 116 1.87 25.00 7.83
C GLN A 116 2.12 24.19 6.54
N TRP A 117 1.21 23.31 6.10
CA TRP A 117 1.47 22.46 4.92
C TRP A 117 0.80 22.92 3.61
N ALA A 118 -0.07 23.93 3.65
CA ALA A 118 -0.80 24.39 2.47
C ALA A 118 -0.05 25.40 1.57
N ALA A 119 1.14 25.88 1.97
CA ALA A 119 1.86 26.94 1.28
C ALA A 119 2.98 26.47 0.32
N LEU A 120 3.26 25.16 0.23
CA LEU A 120 4.36 24.63 -0.59
C LEU A 120 3.93 24.03 -1.94
N SER A 121 2.63 23.89 -2.20
CA SER A 121 2.13 23.26 -3.43
C SER A 121 1.85 24.25 -4.58
N ASP A 122 1.86 25.56 -4.32
CA ASP A 122 1.37 26.58 -5.28
C ASP A 122 2.49 27.22 -6.14
N THR A 123 3.73 26.72 -6.05
CA THR A 123 4.88 27.32 -6.76
C THR A 123 5.47 26.48 -7.90
N GLN A 124 4.94 25.28 -8.17
CA GLN A 124 5.57 24.35 -9.13
C GLN A 124 5.02 24.44 -10.57
N ASP A 125 4.02 25.29 -10.87
CA ASP A 125 3.45 25.41 -12.23
C ASP A 125 3.47 26.85 -12.78
N ARG A 126 4.66 27.41 -12.94
CA ARG A 126 4.87 28.62 -13.77
C ARG A 126 6.20 28.58 -14.51
N ALA A 127 6.19 27.98 -15.70
CA ALA A 127 7.22 28.24 -16.71
C ALA A 127 6.78 29.37 -17.66
N PRO A 128 7.69 30.25 -18.12
CA PRO A 128 7.36 31.48 -18.82
C PRO A 128 7.03 31.27 -20.30
N GLY A 129 6.26 32.22 -20.83
CA GLY A 129 5.72 32.20 -22.19
C GLY A 129 6.74 32.18 -23.33
N ARG A 130 6.25 31.77 -24.48
CA ARG A 130 6.85 32.02 -25.79
C ARG A 130 5.79 32.65 -26.70
N SER A 131 5.93 33.95 -26.93
CA SER A 131 5.40 34.64 -28.09
C SER A 131 6.41 34.55 -29.23
N ALA A 132 5.95 34.16 -30.41
CA ALA A 132 6.33 34.72 -31.71
C ALA A 132 5.20 34.40 -32.69
#